data_AF-A0A453KMT6-F1
#
_entry.id   AF-A0A453KMT6-F1
#
_cell.length_a   1.000
_cell.length_b   1.000
_cell.length_c   1.000
_cell.angle_alpha   90.00
_cell.angle_beta   90.00
_cell.angle_gamma   90.00
#
_symmetry.space_group_name_H-M   'P 1'
#
loop_
_entity.id
_entity.type
_entity.pdbx_description
1 polymer ?
#
loop_
_entity_poly.entity_id
_entity_poly.type
_entity_poly.pdbx_seq_one_letter_code
_entity_poly.pdbx_strand_id
1 'polypeptide(L)'
;MRSWANRPHSSLLASFLAASWLLVAASPQELHEASGSRILHHTKSHTHEVHCSRERSRAAWKAVDEYLMPFVEKEKYELPSKCRLRPENDMFREQEQHKIHFDVNEWRCGFCKKSFRAEKFIDQHFANRHSNLLDNSQGRCLADLCGALHCDLTMEFKKPKSKCNAAAAARNRHLCEVLIILFELL
;
A
#
# COMPACT_ATOMS: atom_id res chain seq x y z
N MET A 1 33.39 -53.95 36.82
CA MET A 1 34.07 -55.21 36.44
C MET A 1 34.04 -55.33 34.92
N ARG A 2 35.23 -55.41 34.28
CA ARG A 2 35.60 -55.83 32.89
C ARG A 2 34.79 -55.19 31.73
N SER A 3 35.25 -54.17 30.97
CA SER A 3 36.46 -53.94 30.14
C SER A 3 36.41 -54.57 28.73
N TRP A 4 36.60 -53.75 27.67
CA TRP A 4 37.55 -53.84 26.52
C TRP A 4 37.10 -52.86 25.39
N ALA A 5 37.87 -51.79 25.11
CA ALA A 5 38.89 -51.62 24.04
C ALA A 5 38.27 -51.50 22.62
N ASN A 6 38.64 -50.61 21.67
CA ASN A 6 39.81 -49.76 21.43
C ASN A 6 39.45 -48.67 20.37
N ARG A 7 40.20 -47.55 20.36
CA ARG A 7 40.37 -46.56 19.25
C ARG A 7 41.68 -46.89 18.48
N PRO A 8 42.00 -46.40 17.24
CA PRO A 8 42.28 -44.97 16.91
C PRO A 8 42.07 -44.52 15.42
N HIS A 9 41.70 -43.25 15.14
CA HIS A 9 42.42 -42.08 14.52
C HIS A 9 42.81 -42.05 13.01
N SER A 10 42.57 -40.86 12.41
CA SER A 10 43.27 -40.19 11.28
C SER A 10 43.02 -40.69 9.85
N SER A 11 43.05 -39.94 8.74
CA SER A 11 43.06 -38.51 8.36
C SER A 11 43.13 -38.47 6.82
N LEU A 12 42.47 -37.48 6.19
CA LEU A 12 42.76 -36.81 4.89
C LEU A 12 43.43 -37.59 3.73
N LEU A 13 42.88 -37.48 2.51
CA LEU A 13 43.52 -36.87 1.31
C LEU A 13 42.73 -37.14 0.00
N ALA A 14 42.84 -36.16 -0.91
CA ALA A 14 42.15 -35.99 -2.20
C ALA A 14 42.68 -36.88 -3.34
N SER A 15 41.99 -36.94 -4.50
CA SER A 15 42.54 -36.71 -5.87
C SER A 15 41.62 -37.12 -7.05
N PHE A 16 41.29 -36.14 -7.91
CA PHE A 16 41.40 -36.06 -9.39
C PHE A 16 40.82 -37.10 -10.40
N LEU A 17 40.02 -36.56 -11.37
CA LEU A 17 39.99 -36.78 -12.85
C LEU A 17 39.53 -38.17 -13.40
N ALA A 18 38.89 -38.36 -14.56
CA ALA A 18 38.37 -37.56 -15.68
C ALA A 18 37.55 -38.47 -16.64
N ALA A 19 36.82 -37.86 -17.58
CA ALA A 19 36.45 -38.30 -18.95
C ALA A 19 35.62 -39.60 -19.12
N SER A 20 34.38 -39.54 -19.60
CA SER A 20 33.93 -39.31 -21.00
C SER A 20 33.59 -40.62 -21.71
N TRP A 21 32.29 -40.96 -21.83
CA TRP A 21 31.78 -41.98 -22.76
C TRP A 21 30.86 -41.33 -23.79
N LEU A 22 31.05 -41.75 -25.03
CA LEU A 22 30.59 -41.16 -26.28
C LEU A 22 29.16 -41.57 -26.67
N LEU A 23 28.47 -40.60 -27.28
CA LEU A 23 27.58 -40.69 -28.46
C LEU A 23 26.82 -42.00 -28.75
N VAL A 24 25.47 -41.89 -28.78
CA VAL A 24 24.64 -42.60 -29.77
C VAL A 24 23.56 -41.64 -30.29
N ALA A 25 23.51 -41.50 -31.61
CA ALA A 25 22.47 -40.81 -32.37
C ALA A 25 21.48 -41.84 -32.94
N ALA A 26 20.17 -41.51 -32.94
CA ALA A 26 19.17 -41.84 -33.99
C ALA A 26 17.73 -41.57 -33.50
N SER A 27 16.93 -40.87 -34.32
CA SER A 27 15.45 -40.71 -34.25
C SER A 27 14.74 -41.93 -34.88
N PRO A 28 13.42 -41.93 -35.22
CA PRO A 28 12.25 -41.11 -34.85
C PRO A 28 10.96 -41.94 -34.49
N GLN A 29 9.96 -41.38 -33.79
CA GLN A 29 8.51 -41.53 -34.09
C GLN A 29 7.60 -40.82 -33.05
N GLU A 30 6.86 -39.81 -33.52
CA GLU A 30 5.42 -39.54 -33.35
C GLU A 30 4.71 -39.96 -32.04
N LEU A 31 4.15 -38.99 -31.30
CA LEU A 31 2.69 -38.68 -31.28
C LEU A 31 2.29 -37.90 -30.01
N HIS A 32 1.76 -36.69 -30.25
CA HIS A 32 0.86 -35.86 -29.42
C HIS A 32 0.76 -36.07 -27.90
N GLU A 33 1.08 -35.01 -27.15
CA GLU A 33 0.11 -34.44 -26.19
C GLU A 33 0.39 -32.96 -25.93
N ALA A 34 -0.62 -32.13 -26.17
CA ALA A 34 -0.55 -30.68 -26.08
C ALA A 34 -0.65 -30.21 -24.62
N SER A 35 0.33 -29.45 -24.15
CA SER A 35 0.16 -28.56 -23.00
C SER A 35 0.85 -27.23 -23.31
N GLY A 36 0.04 -26.27 -23.77
CA GLY A 36 0.49 -24.93 -24.12
C GLY A 36 0.83 -24.13 -22.87
N SER A 37 2.11 -24.10 -22.49
CA SER A 37 2.64 -23.11 -21.55
C SER A 37 3.00 -21.84 -22.34
N ARG A 38 2.08 -20.87 -22.37
CA ARG A 38 2.42 -19.51 -22.82
C ARG A 38 3.14 -18.79 -21.69
N ILE A 39 4.46 -18.79 -21.74
CA ILE A 39 5.31 -17.87 -20.99
C ILE A 39 5.02 -16.47 -21.51
N LEU A 40 4.10 -15.75 -20.85
CA LEU A 40 3.95 -14.32 -21.08
C LEU A 40 5.13 -13.63 -20.38
N HIS A 41 6.15 -13.30 -21.17
CA HIS A 41 7.21 -12.39 -20.75
C HIS A 41 6.56 -11.03 -20.49
N HIS A 42 6.12 -10.81 -19.26
CA HIS A 42 5.48 -9.58 -18.86
C HIS A 42 6.56 -8.55 -18.57
N THR A 43 7.08 -7.93 -19.62
CA THR A 43 7.70 -6.60 -19.53
C THR A 43 6.59 -5.60 -19.24
N LYS A 44 6.06 -5.64 -18.02
CA LYS A 44 5.17 -4.61 -17.50
C LYS A 44 6.04 -3.38 -17.27
N SER A 45 5.90 -2.41 -18.16
CA SER A 45 6.19 -1.00 -17.85
C SER A 45 5.62 -0.72 -16.46
N HIS A 46 6.48 -0.47 -15.47
CA HIS A 46 6.10 -0.13 -14.11
C HIS A 46 5.41 1.25 -14.13
N THR A 47 4.15 1.27 -14.56
CA THR A 47 3.22 2.33 -14.16
C THR A 47 2.99 2.15 -12.68
N HIS A 48 3.39 3.13 -11.88
CA HIS A 48 3.26 3.10 -10.43
C HIS A 48 1.76 3.21 -10.08
N GLU A 49 1.08 2.07 -9.98
CA GLU A 49 -0.34 2.00 -9.65
C GLU A 49 -0.53 2.40 -8.19
N VAL A 50 -1.26 3.49 -7.95
CA VAL A 50 -1.56 3.99 -6.61
C VAL A 50 -2.75 3.21 -6.05
N HIS A 51 -2.51 2.32 -5.08
CA HIS A 51 -3.55 1.49 -4.45
C HIS A 51 -4.33 2.20 -3.32
N CYS A 52 -4.35 3.53 -3.27
CA CYS A 52 -5.02 4.29 -2.23
C CYS A 52 -6.39 4.82 -2.68
N SER A 53 -7.45 4.56 -1.88
CA SER A 53 -8.78 5.11 -2.14
C SER A 53 -8.84 6.59 -1.75
N ARG A 54 -8.87 7.48 -2.75
CA ARG A 54 -8.93 8.94 -2.55
C ARG A 54 -10.11 9.39 -1.71
N GLU A 55 -11.31 8.92 -2.04
CA GLU A 55 -12.55 9.32 -1.35
C GLU A 55 -12.49 8.94 0.15
N ARG A 56 -12.02 7.73 0.46
CA ARG A 56 -11.82 7.30 1.85
C ARG A 56 -10.71 8.10 2.53
N SER A 57 -9.62 8.44 1.82
CA SER A 57 -8.55 9.31 2.34
C SER A 57 -9.09 10.69 2.72
N ARG A 58 -9.96 11.27 1.87
CA ARG A 58 -10.65 12.55 2.15
C ARG A 58 -11.53 12.47 3.38
N ALA A 59 -12.29 11.39 3.54
CA ALA A 59 -13.12 11.17 4.72
C ALA A 59 -12.29 10.98 5.99
N ALA A 60 -11.16 10.26 5.91
CA ALA A 60 -10.21 10.13 7.01
C ALA A 60 -9.66 11.51 7.40
N TRP A 61 -9.26 12.31 6.41
CA TRP A 61 -8.78 13.66 6.67
C TRP A 61 -9.84 14.52 7.34
N LYS A 62 -11.10 14.47 6.85
CA LYS A 62 -12.21 15.22 7.46
C LYS A 62 -12.37 14.89 8.96
N ALA A 63 -12.29 13.61 9.33
CA ALA A 63 -12.34 13.22 10.73
C ALA A 63 -11.13 13.75 11.53
N VAL A 64 -9.92 13.69 10.96
CA VAL A 64 -8.71 14.25 11.58
C VAL A 64 -8.82 15.76 11.77
N ASP A 65 -9.30 16.47 10.76
CA ASP A 65 -9.50 17.92 10.74
C ASP A 65 -10.56 18.36 11.76
N GLU A 66 -11.61 17.57 11.93
CA GLU A 66 -12.70 17.87 12.86
C GLU A 66 -12.33 17.57 14.32
N TYR A 67 -11.63 16.45 14.58
CA TYR A 67 -11.41 15.96 15.94
C TYR A 67 -10.00 16.16 16.48
N LEU A 68 -8.95 16.16 15.65
CA LEU A 68 -7.55 16.26 16.10
C LEU A 68 -6.98 17.67 15.88
N MET A 69 -7.10 18.20 14.66
CA MET A 69 -6.42 19.45 14.28
C MET A 69 -6.74 20.65 15.19
N PRO A 70 -7.97 20.85 15.69
CA PRO A 70 -8.27 21.97 16.58
C PRO A 70 -7.43 21.95 17.87
N PHE A 71 -7.11 20.76 18.39
CA PHE A 71 -6.25 20.61 19.56
C PHE A 71 -4.78 20.87 19.21
N VAL A 72 -4.30 20.32 18.08
CA VAL A 72 -2.93 20.53 17.60
C VAL A 72 -2.64 22.01 17.44
N GLU A 73 -3.56 22.75 16.82
CA GLU A 73 -3.42 24.19 16.57
C GLU A 73 -3.51 25.00 17.86
N LYS A 74 -4.48 24.67 18.73
CA LYS A 74 -4.68 25.38 20.01
C LYS A 74 -3.47 25.24 20.93
N GLU A 75 -2.96 24.02 21.07
CA GLU A 75 -1.80 23.72 21.93
C GLU A 75 -0.47 24.00 21.23
N LYS A 76 -0.50 24.42 19.96
CA LYS A 76 0.69 24.62 19.10
C LYS A 76 1.62 23.40 19.09
N TYR A 77 1.02 22.23 19.12
CA TYR A 77 1.76 20.98 19.15
C TYR A 77 2.34 20.67 17.77
N GLU A 78 3.59 20.24 17.73
CA GLU A 78 4.25 19.81 16.49
C GLU A 78 4.14 18.30 16.32
N LEU A 79 3.29 17.87 15.36
CA LEU A 79 3.18 16.46 15.02
C LEU A 79 4.53 15.92 14.50
N PRO A 80 5.06 14.81 15.06
CA PRO A 80 6.31 14.23 14.59
C PRO A 80 6.31 13.95 13.08
N SER A 81 7.45 14.10 12.41
CA SER A 81 7.56 13.89 10.95
C SER A 81 7.13 12.51 10.48
N LYS A 82 7.23 11.49 11.34
CA LYS A 82 6.81 10.12 11.04
C LYS A 82 5.33 9.84 11.37
N CYS A 83 4.60 10.79 11.96
CA CYS A 83 3.21 10.61 12.35
C CYS A 83 2.32 10.43 11.11
N ARG A 84 1.43 9.42 11.12
CA ARG A 84 0.52 9.17 9.99
C ARG A 84 -0.53 10.26 9.81
N LEU A 85 -0.88 10.97 10.88
CA LEU A 85 -1.92 12.01 10.89
C LEU A 85 -1.39 13.40 10.52
N ARG A 86 -0.07 13.53 10.34
CA ARG A 86 0.54 14.79 9.97
C ARG A 86 0.04 15.19 8.56
N PRO A 87 -0.46 16.44 8.35
CA PRO A 87 -1.06 16.84 7.08
C PRO A 87 -0.13 16.64 5.87
N GLU A 88 1.16 16.91 6.04
CA GLU A 88 2.16 16.78 4.95
C GLU A 88 2.41 15.32 4.54
N ASN A 89 2.00 14.36 5.38
CA ASN A 89 2.17 12.94 5.10
C ASN A 89 0.95 12.34 4.39
N ASP A 90 -0.14 13.08 4.15
CA ASP A 90 -1.25 12.61 3.32
C ASP A 90 -0.88 12.75 1.83
N MET A 91 -0.77 11.62 1.13
CA MET A 91 -0.34 11.59 -0.27
C MET A 91 -1.25 12.37 -1.23
N PHE A 92 -2.53 12.57 -0.87
CA PHE A 92 -3.47 13.32 -1.70
C PHE A 92 -3.63 14.77 -1.26
N ARG A 93 -2.96 15.19 -0.17
CA ARG A 93 -3.13 16.49 0.48
C ARG A 93 -3.03 17.65 -0.50
N GLU A 94 -1.96 17.69 -1.28
CA GLU A 94 -1.69 18.78 -2.21
C GLU A 94 -2.80 18.89 -3.25
N GLN A 95 -3.25 17.76 -3.81
CA GLN A 95 -4.31 17.77 -4.82
C GLN A 95 -5.67 18.17 -4.24
N GLU A 96 -6.00 17.71 -3.03
CA GLU A 96 -7.24 18.09 -2.36
C GLU A 96 -7.26 19.58 -2.00
N GLN A 97 -6.13 20.16 -1.55
CA GLN A 97 -6.01 21.61 -1.31
C GLN A 97 -6.15 22.45 -2.59
N HIS A 98 -5.81 21.87 -3.74
CA HIS A 98 -5.96 22.52 -5.05
C HIS A 98 -7.29 22.20 -5.73
N LYS A 99 -8.27 21.65 -5.00
CA LYS A 99 -9.62 21.47 -5.49
C LYS A 99 -10.46 22.68 -5.09
N ILE A 100 -10.85 23.48 -6.08
CA ILE A 100 -11.63 24.70 -5.85
C ILE A 100 -13.09 24.40 -6.16
N HIS A 101 -13.98 24.52 -5.17
CA HIS A 101 -15.42 24.46 -5.38
C HIS A 101 -15.96 25.89 -5.56
N PHE A 102 -16.27 26.26 -6.80
CA PHE A 102 -16.65 27.64 -7.14
C PHE A 102 -18.15 27.87 -7.02
N ASP A 103 -18.95 26.88 -7.46
CA ASP A 103 -20.41 26.88 -7.40
C ASP A 103 -20.91 25.43 -7.23
N VAL A 104 -22.18 25.22 -6.92
CA VAL A 104 -22.83 23.91 -6.63
C VAL A 104 -22.44 22.81 -7.64
N ASN A 105 -22.29 23.19 -8.91
CA ASN A 105 -21.93 22.27 -10.00
C ASN A 105 -20.64 22.69 -10.72
N GLU A 106 -19.79 23.50 -10.11
CA GLU A 106 -18.52 23.93 -10.71
C GLU A 106 -17.33 23.66 -9.78
N TRP A 107 -16.52 22.68 -10.19
CA TRP A 107 -15.25 22.33 -9.58
C TRP A 107 -14.12 22.76 -10.49
N ARG A 108 -13.07 23.39 -9.96
CA ARG A 108 -11.92 23.86 -10.74
C ARG A 108 -10.61 23.32 -10.21
N CYS A 109 -9.75 22.86 -11.12
CA CYS A 109 -8.40 22.42 -10.81
C CYS A 109 -7.51 23.63 -10.51
N GLY A 110 -6.91 23.66 -9.32
CA GLY A 110 -6.01 24.72 -8.88
C GLY A 110 -4.73 24.81 -9.71
N PHE A 111 -4.24 23.69 -10.27
CA PHE A 111 -3.00 23.64 -11.05
C PHE A 111 -3.16 24.17 -12.49
N CYS A 112 -4.14 23.67 -13.24
CA CYS A 112 -4.32 23.99 -14.67
C CYS A 112 -5.60 24.76 -14.99
N LYS A 113 -6.38 25.15 -13.98
CA LYS A 113 -7.60 25.97 -14.07
C LYS A 113 -8.75 25.38 -14.88
N LYS A 114 -8.71 24.09 -15.26
CA LYS A 114 -9.84 23.39 -15.89
C LYS A 114 -11.02 23.28 -14.94
N SER A 115 -12.23 23.56 -15.43
CA SER A 115 -13.49 23.39 -14.69
C SER A 115 -14.18 22.06 -15.03
N PHE A 116 -14.95 21.55 -14.07
CA PHE A 116 -15.63 20.26 -14.09
C PHE A 116 -17.00 20.37 -13.44
N ARG A 117 -17.96 19.58 -13.90
CA ARG A 117 -19.34 19.64 -13.42
C ARG A 117 -19.60 18.95 -12.07
N ALA A 118 -18.65 18.14 -11.60
CA ALA A 118 -18.79 17.36 -10.37
C ALA A 118 -17.43 16.93 -9.83
N GLU A 119 -17.36 16.68 -8.53
CA GLU A 119 -16.12 16.31 -7.83
C GLU A 119 -15.45 15.06 -8.43
N LYS A 120 -16.24 14.05 -8.78
CA LYS A 120 -15.72 12.81 -9.41
C LYS A 120 -14.90 13.07 -10.68
N PHE A 121 -15.23 14.11 -11.45
CA PHE A 121 -14.54 14.41 -12.70
C PHE A 121 -13.21 15.13 -12.47
N ILE A 122 -13.13 16.00 -11.46
CA ILE A 122 -11.87 16.62 -11.07
C ILE A 122 -10.93 15.60 -10.38
N ASP A 123 -11.48 14.68 -9.59
CA ASP A 123 -10.72 13.57 -8.99
C ASP A 123 -10.09 12.67 -10.05
N GLN A 124 -10.87 12.28 -11.07
CA GLN A 124 -10.36 11.53 -12.21
C GLN A 124 -9.30 12.33 -13.00
N HIS A 125 -9.49 13.65 -13.13
CA HIS A 125 -8.51 14.52 -13.77
C HIS A 125 -7.19 14.55 -13.00
N PHE A 126 -7.19 14.64 -11.66
CA PHE A 126 -5.97 14.55 -10.86
C PHE A 126 -5.24 13.23 -11.07
N ALA A 127 -5.96 12.10 -11.06
CA ALA A 127 -5.38 10.78 -11.29
C ALA A 127 -4.71 10.66 -12.69
N ASN A 128 -5.29 11.29 -13.72
CA ASN A 128 -4.82 11.13 -15.10
C ASN A 128 -3.77 12.18 -15.52
N ARG A 129 -3.85 13.40 -14.99
CA ARG A 129 -3.09 14.57 -15.49
C ARG A 129 -2.13 15.17 -14.47
N HIS A 130 -2.30 14.86 -13.19
CA HIS A 130 -1.49 15.39 -12.10
C HIS A 130 -0.99 14.27 -11.16
N SER A 131 -0.92 13.02 -11.64
CA SER A 131 -0.40 11.89 -10.86
C SER A 131 1.06 12.08 -10.45
N ASN A 132 1.82 12.88 -11.20
CA ASN A 132 3.19 13.27 -10.89
C ASN A 132 3.31 14.22 -9.68
N LEU A 133 2.20 14.81 -9.22
CA LEU A 133 2.14 15.67 -8.03
C LEU A 133 1.75 14.88 -6.76
N LEU A 134 1.83 13.55 -6.81
CA LEU A 134 1.67 12.72 -5.62
C LEU A 134 3.03 12.56 -4.95
N ASP A 135 3.12 12.86 -3.65
CA ASP A 135 4.30 12.49 -2.87
C ASP A 135 4.28 10.99 -2.60
N ASN A 136 4.88 10.23 -3.51
CA ASN A 136 5.02 8.78 -3.38
C ASN A 136 6.24 8.39 -2.51
N SER A 137 7.05 9.36 -2.07
CA SER A 137 8.31 9.08 -1.34
C SER A 137 8.10 8.95 0.16
N GLN A 138 7.21 9.78 0.72
CA GLN A 138 6.89 9.80 2.16
C GLN A 138 5.38 9.82 2.43
N GLY A 139 4.57 10.17 1.43
CA GLY A 139 3.12 10.19 1.53
C GLY A 139 2.54 8.82 1.84
N ARG A 140 1.65 8.79 2.83
CA ARG A 140 0.94 7.60 3.29
C ARG A 140 -0.52 7.69 2.85
N CYS A 141 -1.10 6.54 2.57
CA CYS A 141 -2.52 6.45 2.28
C CYS A 141 -3.32 6.64 3.58
N LEU A 142 -3.98 7.79 3.76
CA LEU A 142 -4.77 8.05 4.96
C LEU A 142 -6.01 7.14 5.05
N ALA A 143 -6.47 6.62 3.91
CA ALA A 143 -7.56 5.63 3.86
C ALA A 143 -7.25 4.34 4.65
N ASP A 144 -5.98 4.03 4.90
CA ASP A 144 -5.59 2.89 5.74
C ASP A 144 -6.10 3.04 7.19
N LEU A 145 -6.33 4.28 7.63
CA LEU A 145 -6.83 4.59 8.96
C LEU A 145 -8.37 4.59 9.03
N CYS A 146 -9.07 4.41 7.92
CA CYS A 146 -10.53 4.47 7.91
C CYS A 146 -11.22 3.42 8.77
N GLY A 147 -10.56 2.30 9.05
CA GLY A 147 -11.07 1.32 10.01
C GLY A 147 -11.13 1.86 11.44
N ALA A 148 -10.18 2.73 11.82
CA ALA A 148 -10.12 3.37 13.13
C ALA A 148 -10.94 4.68 13.17
N LEU A 149 -10.89 5.46 12.09
CA LEU A 149 -11.59 6.75 11.96
C LEU A 149 -13.05 6.62 11.51
N HIS A 150 -13.52 5.40 11.26
CA HIS A 150 -14.89 5.11 10.82
C HIS A 150 -15.35 5.90 9.58
N CYS A 151 -14.47 6.12 8.59
CA CYS A 151 -14.80 6.88 7.37
C CYS A 151 -16.08 6.41 6.68
N ASP A 152 -16.33 5.11 6.67
CA ASP A 152 -17.48 4.54 5.96
C ASP A 152 -18.82 4.94 6.62
N LEU A 153 -18.81 5.40 7.89
CA LEU A 153 -19.98 5.98 8.56
C LEU A 153 -20.16 7.45 8.19
N THR A 154 -19.08 8.19 7.97
CA THR A 154 -19.12 9.63 7.68
C THR A 154 -19.41 9.94 6.21
N MET A 155 -19.25 8.96 5.32
CA MET A 155 -19.44 9.12 3.87
C MET A 155 -20.88 8.82 3.37
N GLU A 156 -21.88 8.70 4.24
CA GLU A 156 -23.30 8.45 3.88
C GLU A 156 -23.56 7.21 2.97
N PHE A 157 -22.60 6.29 2.84
CA PHE A 157 -22.82 5.09 2.03
C PHE A 157 -23.65 4.06 2.81
N LYS A 158 -24.61 3.46 2.09
CA LYS A 158 -25.54 2.41 2.52
C LYS A 158 -24.89 1.47 3.55
N LYS A 159 -25.62 1.19 4.65
CA LYS A 159 -25.22 0.27 5.73
C LYS A 159 -24.30 -0.85 5.21
N PRO A 160 -23.09 -1.03 5.77
CA PRO A 160 -22.17 -2.05 5.31
C PRO A 160 -22.87 -3.40 5.28
N LYS A 161 -22.95 -4.00 4.09
CA LYS A 161 -23.61 -5.30 3.87
C LYS A 161 -22.77 -6.47 4.38
N SER A 162 -21.55 -6.20 4.87
CA SER A 162 -20.63 -7.22 5.37
C SER A 162 -20.89 -7.55 6.84
N LYS A 163 -20.75 -8.83 7.17
CA LYS A 163 -20.76 -9.30 8.56
C LYS A 163 -19.50 -8.80 9.28
N CYS A 164 -19.58 -8.65 10.60
CA CYS A 164 -18.42 -8.33 11.44
C CYS A 164 -17.29 -9.34 11.20
N ASN A 165 -16.06 -8.83 11.02
CA ASN A 165 -14.86 -9.63 10.84
C ASN A 165 -13.92 -9.39 12.03
N ALA A 166 -13.70 -10.43 12.84
CA ALA A 166 -12.89 -10.34 14.05
C ALA A 166 -11.44 -9.90 13.79
N ALA A 167 -10.83 -10.36 12.69
CA ALA A 167 -9.48 -9.96 12.33
C ALA A 167 -9.41 -8.48 11.92
N ALA A 168 -10.43 -7.98 11.21
CA ALA A 168 -10.52 -6.56 10.89
C ALA A 168 -10.73 -5.70 12.15
N ALA A 169 -11.59 -6.13 13.07
CA ALA A 169 -11.82 -5.46 14.34
C ALA A 169 -10.53 -5.40 15.19
N ALA A 170 -9.76 -6.49 15.27
CA ALA A 170 -8.49 -6.51 15.98
C ALA A 170 -7.45 -5.55 15.36
N ARG A 171 -7.34 -5.50 14.02
CA ARG A 171 -6.45 -4.54 13.34
C ARG A 171 -6.88 -3.10 13.60
N ASN A 172 -8.18 -2.81 13.48
CA ASN A 172 -8.70 -1.46 13.72
C ASN A 172 -8.46 -1.03 15.17
N ARG A 173 -8.66 -1.93 16.14
CA ARG A 173 -8.34 -1.67 17.54
C ARG A 173 -6.87 -1.30 17.72
N HIS A 174 -5.95 -2.07 17.14
CA HIS A 174 -4.52 -1.77 17.23
C HIS A 174 -4.18 -0.40 16.59
N LEU A 175 -4.80 -0.08 15.45
CA LEU A 175 -4.66 1.25 14.85
C LEU A 175 -5.17 2.33 15.79
N CYS A 176 -6.35 2.16 16.41
CA CYS A 176 -6.85 3.11 17.40
C CYS A 176 -5.87 3.29 18.56
N GLU A 177 -5.34 2.21 19.13
CA GLU A 177 -4.37 2.27 20.24
C GLU A 177 -3.09 3.01 19.82
N VAL A 178 -2.55 2.74 18.64
CA VAL A 178 -1.38 3.45 18.10
C VAL A 178 -1.68 4.93 17.87
N LEU A 179 -2.88 5.25 17.39
CA LEU A 179 -3.31 6.64 17.23
C LEU A 179 -3.48 7.31 18.61
N ILE A 180 -4.04 6.64 19.61
CA ILE A 180 -4.24 7.15 20.97
C ILE A 180 -2.92 7.33 21.71
N ILE A 181 -1.90 6.49 21.50
CA ILE A 181 -0.57 6.68 22.09
C ILE A 181 0.10 7.98 21.58
N LEU A 182 -0.25 8.44 20.37
CA LEU A 182 0.14 9.79 19.93
C LEU A 182 -0.57 10.90 20.73
N PHE A 183 -1.71 10.60 21.35
CA PHE A 183 -2.48 11.54 22.18
C PHE A 183 -2.20 11.46 23.68
N GLU A 184 -1.81 10.30 24.25
CA GLU A 184 -1.50 10.19 25.69
C GLU A 184 -0.09 10.69 26.07
N LEU A 185 0.74 11.01 25.07
CA LEU A 185 1.98 11.77 25.25
C LEU A 185 1.77 13.30 25.08
N LEU A 186 0.51 13.76 25.03
CA LEU A 186 0.11 15.17 25.12
C LEU A 186 -0.23 15.53 26.58
#